data_AF-A0A553NQG4-F1
#
_entry.id   AF-A0A553NQG4-F1
#
_cell.length_a   1.000
_cell.length_b   1.000
_cell.length_c   1.000
_cell.angle_alpha   90.00
_cell.angle_beta   90.00
_cell.angle_gamma   90.00
#
_symmetry.space_group_name_H-M   'P 1'
#
loop_
_entity.id
_entity.type
_entity.pdbx_description
1 polymer ?
#
loop_
_entity_poly.entity_id
_entity_poly.type
_entity_poly.pdbx_seq_one_letter_code
_entity_poly.pdbx_strand_id
1 'polypeptide(L)'
;MSSWIVSYLWVALLWPSGQCALECNLAQDRLASNYELSTAARNGIKFKPGQSTSRFQGLECTCLTDDEVLGDVVVSQFDANDQLINDNGQYDWKNSSVFKISNCEKLEVTMRRGLNDLATKLSGGVLIFENVGELNLAQFQIMTRGTGNDSLEGTFTSVYFKNVTIGRFPSTARPAMIIEDKIEVLFHHLKLKEGVVLDLAVTNRENAISPILRIEESEFTGPESLSGSLSDFDDTLKVTVKNEQFVVNTSTPTNEGCEFDYKGEIILKNNRIGLLRKDNLKVIGAMKLDFHDNRVQTFTQDAVIADSVKEFLFRGNTFKFQISQPLLELAYVKSARGCPKDDLPESAIRTIDFSRNEFSQLTASPFVIDADDYPESLFDKMELVNNTISSPCSCQDKPLSNDAEISDKIYQRLQDKSQCISEIKGEPLIGLRDQICQGNHPLTQEEKEQLIRDELSEKWTTYLIIAIVVSLILAVAATVLIMKLCCNNSGDVSPRGRD
;
A
#
# COMPACT_ATOMS: atom_id res chain seq x y z
N MET A 1 -46.10 64.33 -13.67
CA MET A 1 -45.11 64.17 -14.76
C MET A 1 -43.73 64.02 -14.12
N SER A 2 -43.37 62.87 -13.55
CA SER A 2 -42.80 61.67 -14.20
C SER A 2 -41.41 61.90 -14.82
N SER A 3 -40.37 61.74 -14.00
CA SER A 3 -39.11 61.13 -14.42
C SER A 3 -38.35 60.62 -13.19
N TRP A 4 -38.56 59.35 -12.85
CA TRP A 4 -37.71 58.60 -11.94
C TRP A 4 -36.65 57.90 -12.81
N ILE A 5 -35.42 58.39 -12.81
CA ILE A 5 -34.27 57.70 -13.40
C ILE A 5 -33.81 56.66 -12.39
N VAL A 6 -34.14 55.42 -12.71
CA VAL A 6 -33.65 54.20 -12.08
C VAL A 6 -32.14 54.11 -12.33
N SER A 7 -31.35 54.35 -11.29
CA SER A 7 -29.92 54.02 -11.26
C SER A 7 -29.74 52.66 -10.58
N TYR A 8 -30.04 51.59 -11.32
CA TYR A 8 -29.42 50.27 -11.07
C TYR A 8 -28.07 50.30 -11.78
N LEU A 9 -27.01 50.62 -11.05
CA LEU A 9 -25.64 50.50 -11.54
C LEU A 9 -24.82 49.69 -10.55
N TRP A 10 -24.67 48.40 -10.86
CA TRP A 10 -23.48 47.58 -10.63
C TRP A 10 -22.73 47.80 -9.29
N VAL A 11 -23.22 47.18 -8.22
CA VAL A 11 -22.38 46.75 -7.09
C VAL A 11 -22.44 45.23 -6.99
N ALA A 12 -22.11 44.59 -8.10
CA ALA A 12 -21.71 43.19 -8.18
C ALA A 12 -20.42 43.19 -9.02
N LEU A 13 -19.40 42.46 -8.58
CA LEU A 13 -18.08 42.25 -9.22
C LEU A 13 -16.93 43.18 -8.83
N LEU A 14 -16.73 43.44 -7.54
CA LEU A 14 -15.39 43.68 -7.01
C LEU A 14 -15.22 42.87 -5.73
N TRP A 15 -15.23 41.53 -5.87
CA TRP A 15 -14.35 40.76 -5.00
C TRP A 15 -12.93 41.15 -5.40
N PRO A 16 -12.08 41.58 -4.45
CA PRO A 16 -10.68 41.74 -4.76
C PRO A 16 -10.20 40.37 -5.24
N SER A 17 -9.70 40.31 -6.47
CA SER A 17 -8.82 39.24 -6.92
C SER A 17 -7.63 39.22 -5.98
N GLY A 18 -7.77 38.49 -4.87
CA GLY A 18 -6.67 38.12 -4.01
C GLY A 18 -5.64 37.48 -4.94
N GLN A 19 -4.51 38.17 -5.11
CA GLN A 19 -3.39 37.61 -5.83
C GLN A 19 -2.96 36.37 -5.05
N CYS A 20 -3.22 35.19 -5.62
CA CYS A 20 -2.65 33.94 -5.12
C CYS A 20 -1.13 34.12 -5.06
N ALA A 21 -0.55 33.99 -3.88
CA ALA A 21 0.86 34.20 -3.67
C ALA A 21 1.54 32.83 -3.57
N LEU A 22 1.53 32.08 -4.68
CA LEU A 22 2.41 30.93 -4.83
C LEU A 22 3.80 31.43 -5.22
N GLU A 23 4.78 31.21 -4.35
CA GLU A 23 6.18 31.41 -4.70
C GLU A 23 6.67 30.16 -5.42
N CYS A 24 7.04 30.29 -6.69
CA CYS A 24 7.47 29.18 -7.52
C CYS A 24 8.91 29.36 -8.00
N ASN A 25 9.70 28.29 -7.93
CA ASN A 25 11.10 28.27 -8.33
C ASN A 25 11.39 27.05 -9.22
N LEU A 26 12.38 27.18 -10.12
CA LEU A 26 12.90 26.05 -10.88
C LEU A 26 14.04 25.36 -10.15
N ALA A 27 13.81 24.12 -9.75
CA ALA A 27 14.83 23.26 -9.20
C ALA A 27 15.45 22.39 -10.30
N GLN A 28 16.76 22.51 -10.48
CA GLN A 28 17.50 21.84 -11.56
C GLN A 28 18.43 20.74 -11.02
N ASP A 29 18.82 19.81 -11.89
CA ASP A 29 19.72 18.70 -11.59
C ASP A 29 19.32 17.92 -10.32
N ARG A 30 18.02 17.90 -10.00
CA ARG A 30 17.50 17.16 -8.86
C ARG A 30 17.51 15.67 -9.17
N LEU A 31 17.70 14.85 -8.16
CA LEU A 31 17.57 13.40 -8.25
C LEU A 31 16.12 13.00 -7.97
N ALA A 32 15.71 11.83 -8.46
CA ALA A 32 14.36 11.34 -8.19
C ALA A 32 14.07 11.14 -6.69
N SER A 33 15.11 10.85 -5.89
CA SER A 33 15.02 10.73 -4.44
C SER A 33 14.67 12.05 -3.76
N ASN A 34 14.95 13.20 -4.38
CA ASN A 34 14.53 14.50 -3.84
C ASN A 34 13.00 14.67 -3.83
N TYR A 35 12.31 13.91 -4.68
CA TYR A 35 10.84 13.89 -4.80
C TYR A 35 10.24 12.56 -4.32
N GLU A 36 11.10 11.64 -3.87
CA GLU A 36 10.78 10.26 -3.48
C GLU A 36 9.90 9.54 -4.52
N LEU A 37 10.26 9.67 -5.80
CA LEU A 37 9.53 9.02 -6.88
C LEU A 37 9.81 7.52 -6.91
N SER A 38 8.75 6.72 -7.10
CA SER A 38 8.90 5.28 -7.31
C SER A 38 9.62 4.98 -8.63
N THR A 39 10.08 3.75 -8.81
CA THR A 39 10.62 3.30 -10.11
C THR A 39 9.57 3.37 -11.22
N ALA A 40 8.31 3.07 -10.93
CA ALA A 40 7.24 3.11 -11.93
C ALA A 40 6.97 4.55 -12.41
N ALA A 41 6.80 5.50 -11.49
CA ALA A 41 6.62 6.91 -11.85
C ALA A 41 7.80 7.45 -12.66
N ARG A 42 9.04 7.14 -12.26
CA ARG A 42 10.25 7.56 -12.99
C ARG A 42 10.28 7.03 -14.43
N ASN A 43 9.91 5.77 -14.62
CA ASN A 43 9.85 5.16 -15.95
C ASN A 43 8.71 5.71 -16.80
N GLY A 44 7.67 6.25 -16.15
CA GLY A 44 6.54 6.89 -16.79
C GLY A 44 6.77 8.31 -17.29
N ILE A 45 7.83 8.98 -16.80
CA ILE A 45 8.10 10.37 -17.15
C ILE A 45 8.55 10.49 -18.62
N LYS A 46 7.96 11.44 -19.34
CA LYS A 46 8.42 11.86 -20.67
C LYS A 46 9.47 12.97 -20.52
N PHE A 47 10.74 12.60 -20.49
CA PHE A 47 11.84 13.56 -20.35
C PHE A 47 11.94 14.53 -21.53
N LYS A 48 12.07 15.81 -21.20
CA LYS A 48 12.31 16.91 -22.16
C LYS A 48 13.82 17.14 -22.34
N PRO A 49 14.26 17.90 -23.37
CA PRO A 49 15.68 18.09 -23.65
C PRO A 49 16.48 18.53 -22.42
N GLY A 50 17.64 17.89 -22.19
CA GLY A 50 18.51 18.18 -21.04
C GLY A 50 18.17 17.41 -19.76
N GLN A 51 17.08 16.65 -19.71
CA GLN A 51 16.69 15.83 -18.56
C GLN A 51 16.93 14.33 -18.81
N SER A 52 17.04 13.58 -17.72
CA SER A 52 17.22 12.12 -17.77
C SER A 52 16.63 11.48 -16.52
N THR A 53 16.60 10.14 -16.49
CA THR A 53 16.24 9.34 -15.31
C THR A 53 17.07 9.65 -14.06
N SER A 54 18.23 10.30 -14.23
CA SER A 54 19.13 10.70 -13.14
C SER A 54 19.05 12.18 -12.78
N ARG A 55 18.47 13.03 -13.63
CA ARG A 55 18.47 14.49 -13.48
C ARG A 55 17.15 15.08 -13.94
N PHE A 56 16.41 15.62 -12.99
CA PHE A 56 15.08 16.18 -13.18
C PHE A 56 15.13 17.71 -13.09
N GLN A 57 14.26 18.35 -13.86
CA GLN A 57 13.82 19.71 -13.58
C GLN A 57 12.46 19.65 -12.90
N GLY A 58 12.34 20.31 -11.75
CA GLY A 58 11.10 20.48 -11.01
C GLY A 58 10.66 21.94 -11.00
N LEU A 59 9.36 22.17 -11.21
CA LEU A 59 8.70 23.41 -10.83
C LEU A 59 8.17 23.23 -9.41
N GLU A 60 8.77 23.93 -8.46
CA GLU A 60 8.45 23.80 -7.04
C GLU A 60 7.78 25.07 -6.56
N CYS A 61 6.54 24.96 -6.09
CA CYS A 61 5.76 26.07 -5.55
C CYS A 61 5.47 25.87 -4.07
N THR A 62 5.54 26.97 -3.32
CA THR A 62 5.17 27.04 -1.90
C THR A 62 4.11 28.10 -1.67
N CYS A 63 3.15 27.82 -0.79
CA CYS A 63 2.14 28.81 -0.40
C CYS A 63 2.75 29.87 0.52
N LEU A 64 2.54 31.15 0.21
CA LEU A 64 2.97 32.27 1.05
C LEU A 64 1.90 32.71 2.06
N THR A 65 0.63 32.37 1.80
CA THR A 65 -0.49 32.68 2.68
C THR A 65 -1.30 31.44 3.04
N ASP A 66 -2.16 31.58 4.05
CA ASP A 66 -2.89 30.46 4.64
C ASP A 66 -4.00 29.92 3.72
N ASP A 67 -4.55 30.77 2.84
CA ASP A 67 -5.62 30.43 1.89
C ASP A 67 -5.19 30.70 0.44
N GLU A 68 -4.79 29.66 -0.29
CA GLU A 68 -4.33 29.79 -1.67
C GLU A 68 -5.26 29.08 -2.68
N VAL A 69 -5.35 29.64 -3.89
CA VAL A 69 -6.11 29.05 -5.00
C VAL A 69 -5.17 28.75 -6.16
N LEU A 70 -4.99 27.46 -6.47
CA LEU A 70 -4.27 27.03 -7.66
C LEU A 70 -5.26 26.73 -8.78
N GLY A 71 -5.25 27.58 -9.82
CA GLY A 71 -6.07 27.43 -11.01
C GLY A 71 -5.26 27.59 -12.30
N ASP A 72 -5.84 27.25 -13.45
CA ASP A 72 -5.19 27.42 -14.77
C ASP A 72 -4.71 28.86 -15.05
N VAL A 73 -5.24 29.85 -14.32
CA VAL A 73 -4.82 31.26 -14.37
C VAL A 73 -3.33 31.45 -14.06
N VAL A 74 -2.71 30.56 -13.28
CA VAL A 74 -1.28 30.64 -12.92
C VAL A 74 -0.35 30.50 -14.12
N VAL A 75 -0.81 29.91 -15.23
CA VAL A 75 0.00 29.78 -16.46
C VAL A 75 0.47 31.16 -16.96
N SER A 76 -0.43 32.14 -16.93
CA SER A 76 -0.10 33.52 -17.34
C SER A 76 0.88 34.21 -16.39
N GLN A 77 0.85 33.85 -15.11
CA GLN A 77 1.79 34.36 -14.11
C GLN A 77 3.17 33.73 -14.29
N PHE A 78 3.23 32.44 -14.60
CA PHE A 78 4.49 31.75 -14.89
C PHE A 78 5.13 32.25 -16.18
N ASP A 79 4.32 32.50 -17.22
CA ASP A 79 4.80 33.05 -18.49
C ASP A 79 5.30 34.50 -18.37
N ALA A 80 4.84 35.25 -17.37
CA ALA A 80 5.29 36.61 -17.09
C ALA A 80 6.48 36.68 -16.10
N ASN A 81 6.93 35.55 -15.56
CA ASN A 81 8.00 35.50 -14.58
C ASN A 81 9.34 35.14 -15.25
N ASP A 82 10.19 36.15 -15.43
CA ASP A 82 11.51 36.01 -16.04
C ASP A 82 12.46 35.07 -15.26
N GLN A 83 12.15 34.72 -14.00
CA GLN A 83 12.92 33.72 -13.25
C GLN A 83 12.55 32.28 -13.63
N LEU A 84 11.39 32.09 -14.25
CA LEU A 84 10.87 30.79 -14.70
C LEU A 84 11.09 30.55 -16.20
N ILE A 85 11.67 31.53 -16.90
CA ILE A 85 11.97 31.49 -18.33
C ILE A 85 13.32 32.19 -18.58
N ASN A 86 14.31 31.48 -19.12
CA ASN A 86 15.55 32.13 -19.58
C ASN A 86 15.58 32.39 -21.10
N ASP A 87 16.38 33.37 -21.52
CA ASP A 87 16.50 33.84 -22.91
C ASP A 87 16.95 32.77 -23.92
N ASN A 88 17.50 31.64 -23.46
CA ASN A 88 17.99 30.55 -24.30
C ASN A 88 17.05 29.33 -24.37
N GLY A 89 15.86 29.39 -23.75
CA GLY A 89 14.87 28.30 -23.73
C GLY A 89 15.32 27.02 -23.01
N GLN A 90 16.50 27.04 -22.39
CA GLN A 90 17.08 25.92 -21.64
C GLN A 90 16.42 25.77 -20.25
N TYR A 91 15.92 26.87 -19.69
CA TYR A 91 15.28 26.95 -18.36
C TYR A 91 13.90 27.57 -18.52
N ASP A 92 12.99 26.78 -19.10
CA ASP A 92 11.56 27.08 -19.19
C ASP A 92 10.83 26.17 -18.21
N TRP A 93 9.96 26.71 -17.36
CA TRP A 93 9.12 25.95 -16.46
C TRP A 93 8.29 24.87 -17.16
N LYS A 94 7.92 25.10 -18.43
CA LYS A 94 7.22 24.13 -19.27
C LYS A 94 8.08 22.88 -19.48
N ASN A 95 9.39 22.97 -19.37
CA ASN A 95 10.26 21.80 -19.48
C ASN A 95 10.25 20.91 -18.24
N SER A 96 9.63 21.30 -17.13
CA SER A 96 9.72 20.55 -15.87
C SER A 96 9.05 19.17 -15.97
N SER A 97 9.74 18.14 -15.47
CA SER A 97 9.20 16.77 -15.37
C SER A 97 8.42 16.53 -14.08
N VAL A 98 8.62 17.40 -13.09
CA VAL A 98 7.93 17.36 -11.81
C VAL A 98 7.30 18.71 -11.55
N PHE A 99 6.07 18.71 -11.07
CA PHE A 99 5.41 19.88 -10.52
C PHE A 99 4.98 19.57 -9.10
N LYS A 100 5.55 20.31 -8.15
CA LYS A 100 5.35 20.11 -6.72
C LYS A 100 4.75 21.37 -6.13
N ILE A 101 3.66 21.20 -5.38
CA ILE A 101 3.09 22.26 -4.54
C ILE A 101 3.20 21.79 -3.10
N SER A 102 3.74 22.65 -2.23
CA SER A 102 4.00 22.25 -0.86
C SER A 102 3.81 23.34 0.19
N ASN A 103 3.68 22.91 1.44
CA ASN A 103 3.63 23.75 2.63
C ASN A 103 2.50 24.78 2.55
N CYS A 104 1.27 24.29 2.38
CA CYS A 104 0.08 25.11 2.33
C CYS A 104 -0.79 24.79 3.54
N GLU A 105 -1.27 25.80 4.28
CA GLU A 105 -2.27 25.56 5.31
C GLU A 105 -3.59 25.12 4.66
N LYS A 106 -4.06 25.87 3.66
CA LYS A 106 -5.21 25.52 2.84
C LYS A 106 -4.98 25.84 1.37
N LEU A 107 -5.33 24.88 0.52
CA LEU A 107 -5.17 24.97 -0.93
C LEU A 107 -6.45 24.53 -1.63
N GLU A 108 -7.05 25.42 -2.43
CA GLU A 108 -8.09 25.05 -3.39
C GLU A 108 -7.47 24.85 -4.77
N VAL A 109 -7.73 23.67 -5.39
CA VAL A 109 -7.17 23.31 -6.69
C VAL A 109 -8.27 23.16 -7.72
N THR A 110 -8.09 23.84 -8.84
CA THR A 110 -8.84 23.70 -10.08
C THR A 110 -7.86 23.46 -11.22
N MET A 111 -7.83 22.23 -11.73
CA MET A 111 -7.06 21.86 -12.91
C MET A 111 -7.99 21.21 -13.92
N ARG A 112 -8.32 21.97 -14.96
CA ARG A 112 -9.15 21.48 -16.07
C ARG A 112 -8.28 20.78 -17.10
N ARG A 113 -8.93 20.33 -18.18
CA ARG A 113 -8.27 19.82 -19.39
C ARG A 113 -8.53 20.77 -20.56
N GLY A 114 -7.49 21.33 -21.17
CA GLY A 114 -7.55 22.31 -22.24
C GLY A 114 -6.17 22.71 -22.78
N LEU A 115 -6.13 23.18 -24.04
CA LEU A 115 -4.91 23.37 -24.85
C LEU A 115 -3.83 24.31 -24.25
N ASN A 116 -4.16 25.10 -23.21
CA ASN A 116 -3.25 26.05 -22.57
C ASN A 116 -3.29 25.98 -21.04
N ASP A 117 -3.73 24.86 -20.47
CA ASP A 117 -3.68 24.66 -19.03
C ASP A 117 -2.31 24.16 -18.56
N LEU A 118 -2.15 24.14 -17.24
CA LEU A 118 -0.93 23.71 -16.57
C LEU A 118 -0.60 22.23 -16.86
N ALA A 119 -1.62 21.38 -16.92
CA ALA A 119 -1.49 19.95 -17.13
C ALA A 119 -1.00 19.60 -18.55
N THR A 120 -1.36 20.41 -19.55
CA THR A 120 -0.89 20.29 -20.93
C THR A 120 0.55 20.72 -21.07
N LYS A 121 0.94 21.83 -20.44
CA LYS A 121 2.35 22.27 -20.49
C LYS A 121 3.29 21.27 -19.81
N LEU A 122 2.81 20.62 -18.74
CA LEU A 122 3.56 19.66 -17.93
C LEU A 122 3.18 18.19 -18.21
N SER A 123 2.57 17.93 -19.36
CA SER A 123 2.13 16.59 -19.78
C SER A 123 3.28 15.58 -19.73
N GLY A 124 2.98 14.37 -19.27
CA GLY A 124 3.99 13.32 -19.12
C GLY A 124 4.90 13.48 -17.90
N GLY A 125 4.64 14.46 -17.03
CA GLY A 125 5.34 14.66 -15.76
C GLY A 125 4.60 14.09 -14.56
N VAL A 126 5.14 14.36 -13.37
CA VAL A 126 4.56 13.99 -12.07
C VAL A 126 4.03 15.22 -11.34
N LEU A 127 2.81 15.12 -10.81
CA LEU A 127 2.22 16.12 -9.92
C LEU A 127 2.34 15.66 -8.46
N ILE A 128 2.81 16.53 -7.57
CA ILE A 128 2.96 16.24 -6.15
C ILE A 128 2.31 17.35 -5.32
N PHE A 129 1.38 16.98 -4.45
CA PHE A 129 0.93 17.79 -3.33
C PHE A 129 1.59 17.27 -2.05
N GLU A 130 2.29 18.13 -1.33
CA GLU A 130 3.04 17.72 -0.13
C GLU A 130 2.85 18.69 1.04
N ASN A 131 2.57 18.19 2.23
CA ASN A 131 2.37 19.01 3.44
C ASN A 131 1.28 20.07 3.24
N VAL A 132 0.08 19.63 2.88
CA VAL A 132 -1.08 20.50 2.68
C VAL A 132 -2.09 20.25 3.81
N GLY A 133 -2.25 21.23 4.70
CA GLY A 133 -3.13 21.14 5.86
C GLY A 133 -4.57 20.81 5.49
N GLU A 134 -5.11 21.49 4.48
CA GLU A 134 -6.41 21.24 3.87
C GLU A 134 -6.37 21.42 2.35
N LEU A 135 -6.65 20.35 1.61
CA LEU A 135 -6.73 20.34 0.14
C LEU A 135 -8.19 20.23 -0.32
N ASN A 136 -8.65 21.21 -1.08
CA ASN A 136 -9.98 21.26 -1.66
C ASN A 136 -9.88 21.08 -3.18
N LEU A 137 -10.39 19.98 -3.71
CA LEU A 137 -10.39 19.69 -5.14
C LEU A 137 -11.74 20.12 -5.73
N ALA A 138 -11.77 21.23 -6.47
CA ALA A 138 -13.03 21.78 -7.02
C ALA A 138 -13.36 21.20 -8.39
N GLN A 139 -12.43 21.33 -9.35
CA GLN A 139 -12.54 20.75 -10.70
C GLN A 139 -11.19 20.15 -11.06
N PHE A 140 -11.05 18.85 -10.85
CA PHE A 140 -9.77 18.14 -10.94
C PHE A 140 -9.82 17.07 -12.03
N GLN A 141 -9.76 17.51 -13.28
CA GLN A 141 -9.99 16.67 -14.46
C GLN A 141 -8.72 15.94 -14.94
N ILE A 142 -7.56 16.30 -14.39
CA ILE A 142 -6.27 15.75 -14.82
C ILE A 142 -6.06 14.27 -14.45
N MET A 143 -6.93 13.71 -13.59
CA MET A 143 -6.90 12.30 -13.20
C MET A 143 -7.48 11.37 -14.27
N THR A 144 -8.31 11.90 -15.17
CA THR A 144 -8.89 11.12 -16.29
C THR A 144 -8.04 11.26 -17.55
N ARG A 145 -8.37 10.49 -18.58
CA ARG A 145 -7.68 10.56 -19.87
C ARG A 145 -8.28 11.64 -20.76
N GLY A 146 -7.49 12.18 -21.70
CA GLY A 146 -7.97 12.95 -22.85
C GLY A 146 -8.97 12.16 -23.74
N THR A 147 -9.92 12.83 -24.38
CA THR A 147 -10.84 12.19 -25.36
C THR A 147 -10.40 12.54 -26.78
N GLY A 148 -10.32 11.57 -27.70
CA GLY A 148 -9.97 11.81 -29.11
C GLY A 148 -8.47 11.73 -29.40
N ASN A 149 -7.96 12.55 -30.33
CA ASN A 149 -6.54 12.58 -30.68
C ASN A 149 -5.64 13.08 -29.54
N ASP A 150 -6.21 13.79 -28.55
CA ASP A 150 -5.52 14.31 -27.36
C ASP A 150 -5.36 13.24 -26.27
N SER A 151 -5.33 11.96 -26.64
CA SER A 151 -5.56 10.86 -25.71
C SER A 151 -4.50 10.73 -24.61
N LEU A 152 -3.31 11.32 -24.76
CA LEU A 152 -2.27 11.40 -23.72
C LEU A 152 -1.68 12.81 -23.56
N GLU A 153 -2.06 13.73 -24.45
CA GLU A 153 -1.63 15.12 -24.40
C GLU A 153 -2.54 15.83 -23.40
N GLY A 154 -1.98 16.49 -22.39
CA GLY A 154 -2.78 17.20 -21.39
C GLY A 154 -2.79 16.68 -19.97
N THR A 155 -2.12 15.56 -19.65
CA THR A 155 -2.19 14.98 -18.29
C THR A 155 -0.85 14.52 -17.72
N PHE A 156 -0.77 14.55 -16.40
CA PHE A 156 0.32 13.96 -15.62
C PHE A 156 0.25 12.43 -15.68
N THR A 157 1.40 11.77 -15.73
CA THR A 157 1.47 10.30 -15.73
C THR A 157 1.33 9.73 -14.32
N SER A 158 1.75 10.50 -13.31
CA SER A 158 1.64 10.13 -11.90
C SER A 158 1.20 11.31 -11.05
N VAL A 159 0.43 11.04 -10.00
CA VAL A 159 -0.09 12.06 -9.08
C VAL A 159 0.05 11.57 -7.65
N TYR A 160 0.75 12.34 -6.82
CA TYR A 160 1.05 12.01 -5.43
C TYR A 160 0.39 13.01 -4.47
N PHE A 161 -0.26 12.49 -3.44
CA PHE A 161 -0.78 13.23 -2.30
C PHE A 161 -0.03 12.76 -1.06
N LYS A 162 0.83 13.63 -0.49
CA LYS A 162 1.70 13.30 0.65
C LYS A 162 1.44 14.24 1.82
N ASN A 163 1.12 13.70 2.99
CA ASN A 163 0.81 14.51 4.18
C ASN A 163 -0.29 15.55 3.88
N VAL A 164 -1.46 15.06 3.43
CA VAL A 164 -2.56 15.93 2.99
C VAL A 164 -3.84 15.58 3.76
N THR A 165 -4.59 16.59 4.19
CA THR A 165 -6.01 16.39 4.59
C THR A 165 -6.92 16.85 3.47
N ILE A 166 -7.77 15.97 2.92
CA ILE A 166 -8.77 16.38 1.93
C ILE A 166 -9.95 17.02 2.64
N GLY A 167 -10.20 18.30 2.33
CA GLY A 167 -11.35 19.05 2.83
C GLY A 167 -12.61 18.86 1.99
N ARG A 168 -12.44 18.66 0.67
CA ARG A 168 -13.56 18.54 -0.27
C ARG A 168 -13.11 17.89 -1.59
N PHE A 169 -13.96 17.03 -2.14
CA PHE A 169 -13.91 16.56 -3.53
C PHE A 169 -14.91 17.33 -4.42
N PRO A 170 -14.78 17.29 -5.76
CA PRO A 170 -15.70 17.96 -6.69
C PRO A 170 -17.16 17.55 -6.39
N SER A 171 -17.98 18.52 -5.97
CA SER A 171 -19.12 18.29 -5.06
C SER A 171 -20.40 17.67 -5.67
N THR A 172 -20.33 16.92 -6.78
CA THR A 172 -21.52 16.24 -7.36
C THR A 172 -21.25 14.91 -8.07
N ALA A 173 -19.99 14.48 -8.23
CA ALA A 173 -19.69 13.24 -8.94
C ALA A 173 -19.48 12.08 -7.95
N ARG A 174 -20.23 10.99 -8.14
CA ARG A 174 -19.86 9.66 -7.63
C ARG A 174 -19.47 8.80 -8.82
N PRO A 175 -18.27 8.20 -8.84
CA PRO A 175 -17.19 8.28 -7.83
C PRO A 175 -16.62 9.70 -7.66
N ALA A 176 -16.07 10.00 -6.49
CA ALA A 176 -15.49 11.31 -6.15
C ALA A 176 -14.26 11.65 -7.00
N MET A 177 -13.50 10.62 -7.39
CA MET A 177 -12.37 10.74 -8.31
C MET A 177 -12.31 9.54 -9.26
N ILE A 178 -12.22 9.83 -10.56
CA ILE A 178 -11.96 8.81 -11.58
C ILE A 178 -10.50 8.92 -11.99
N ILE A 179 -9.77 7.81 -11.87
CA ILE A 179 -8.38 7.67 -12.24
C ILE A 179 -8.33 6.81 -13.51
N GLU A 180 -7.90 7.40 -14.62
CA GLU A 180 -7.78 6.70 -15.90
C GLU A 180 -6.35 6.81 -16.42
N ASP A 181 -5.78 5.66 -16.80
CA ASP A 181 -4.51 5.55 -17.54
C ASP A 181 -3.35 6.30 -16.86
N LYS A 182 -3.31 6.26 -15.52
CA LYS A 182 -2.19 6.76 -14.72
C LYS A 182 -1.23 5.64 -14.40
N ILE A 183 0.06 5.91 -14.51
CA ILE A 183 1.11 4.94 -14.20
C ILE A 183 1.18 4.71 -12.69
N GLU A 184 1.07 5.78 -11.90
CA GLU A 184 1.01 5.65 -10.44
C GLU A 184 0.19 6.76 -9.81
N VAL A 185 -0.69 6.40 -8.87
CA VAL A 185 -1.33 7.34 -7.95
C VAL A 185 -1.00 6.92 -6.52
N LEU A 186 -0.44 7.85 -5.76
CA LEU A 186 -0.02 7.62 -4.38
C LEU A 186 -0.81 8.52 -3.43
N PHE A 187 -1.42 7.92 -2.43
CA PHE A 187 -1.95 8.59 -1.24
C PHE A 187 -1.11 8.13 -0.05
N HIS A 188 -0.27 9.02 0.49
CA HIS A 188 0.62 8.72 1.61
C HIS A 188 0.36 9.70 2.75
N HIS A 189 0.06 9.19 3.95
CA HIS A 189 -0.39 10.01 5.08
C HIS A 189 -1.59 10.90 4.73
N LEU A 190 -2.55 10.33 3.99
CA LEU A 190 -3.79 11.01 3.67
C LEU A 190 -4.73 10.99 4.87
N LYS A 191 -5.39 12.12 5.12
CA LYS A 191 -6.53 12.23 6.04
C LYS A 191 -7.73 12.81 5.31
N LEU A 192 -8.92 12.58 5.84
CA LEU A 192 -10.16 13.17 5.34
C LEU A 192 -10.76 14.05 6.43
N LYS A 193 -11.29 15.23 6.05
CA LYS A 193 -12.17 15.99 6.95
C LYS A 193 -13.46 15.20 7.22
N GLU A 194 -14.11 15.54 8.33
CA GLU A 194 -15.40 14.96 8.69
C GLU A 194 -16.43 15.09 7.56
N GLY A 195 -17.14 13.98 7.25
CA GLY A 195 -18.12 13.91 6.17
C GLY A 195 -17.54 13.78 4.75
N VAL A 196 -16.21 13.75 4.59
CA VAL A 196 -15.56 13.55 3.29
C VAL A 196 -15.31 12.06 3.07
N VAL A 197 -15.69 11.57 1.87
CA VAL A 197 -15.51 10.18 1.46
C VAL A 197 -14.47 10.11 0.35
N LEU A 198 -13.46 9.25 0.51
CA LEU A 198 -12.57 8.89 -0.58
C LEU A 198 -13.23 7.81 -1.44
N ASP A 199 -13.92 8.20 -2.51
CA ASP A 199 -14.55 7.28 -3.48
C ASP A 199 -13.79 7.31 -4.81
N LEU A 200 -12.95 6.29 -5.02
CA LEU A 200 -12.07 6.15 -6.17
C LEU A 200 -12.60 5.11 -7.16
N ALA A 201 -12.65 5.48 -8.45
CA ALA A 201 -12.75 4.52 -9.53
C ALA A 201 -11.47 4.55 -10.38
N VAL A 202 -10.77 3.42 -10.44
CA VAL A 202 -9.57 3.26 -11.25
C VAL A 202 -9.89 2.39 -12.45
N THR A 203 -9.57 2.88 -13.64
CA THR A 203 -9.73 2.11 -14.88
C THR A 203 -8.48 2.22 -15.74
N ASN A 204 -8.10 1.12 -16.36
CA ASN A 204 -7.09 1.10 -17.40
C ASN A 204 -7.78 0.90 -18.75
N ARG A 205 -7.58 1.80 -19.71
CA ARG A 205 -8.04 1.68 -21.11
C ARG A 205 -6.88 1.45 -22.09
N GLU A 206 -5.64 1.80 -21.72
CA GLU A 206 -4.48 1.53 -22.56
C GLU A 206 -3.71 0.27 -22.16
N ASN A 207 -3.60 -0.69 -23.09
CA ASN A 207 -2.84 -1.92 -22.87
C ASN A 207 -1.35 -1.67 -22.59
N ALA A 208 -0.79 -0.53 -22.96
CA ALA A 208 0.62 -0.23 -22.68
C ALA A 208 0.88 0.15 -21.21
N ILE A 209 -0.16 0.49 -20.44
CA ILE A 209 -0.02 1.03 -19.08
C ILE A 209 -0.28 -0.08 -18.06
N SER A 210 0.54 -0.14 -17.01
CA SER A 210 0.33 -0.99 -15.84
C SER A 210 0.13 -0.08 -14.63
N PRO A 211 -1.12 0.26 -14.28
CA PRO A 211 -1.41 1.28 -13.28
C PRO A 211 -1.11 0.79 -11.88
N ILE A 212 -0.49 1.63 -11.06
CA ILE A 212 -0.23 1.35 -9.65
C ILE A 212 -1.04 2.31 -8.78
N LEU A 213 -1.94 1.79 -7.95
CA LEU A 213 -2.61 2.56 -6.90
C LEU A 213 -2.00 2.20 -5.55
N ARG A 214 -1.47 3.20 -4.84
CA ARG A 214 -0.90 3.04 -3.50
C ARG A 214 -1.63 3.92 -2.51
N ILE A 215 -2.15 3.33 -1.44
CA ILE A 215 -2.71 4.02 -0.28
C ILE A 215 -1.93 3.53 0.93
N GLU A 216 -1.11 4.40 1.50
CA GLU A 216 -0.12 4.04 2.50
C GLU A 216 -0.22 4.96 3.72
N GLU A 217 -0.14 4.38 4.91
CA GLU A 217 -0.01 5.10 6.18
C GLU A 217 -1.08 6.18 6.38
N SER A 218 -2.27 5.96 5.80
CA SER A 218 -3.38 6.90 5.73
C SER A 218 -4.45 6.59 6.79
N GLU A 219 -5.23 7.60 7.17
CA GLU A 219 -6.24 7.51 8.21
C GLU A 219 -7.64 7.86 7.66
N PHE A 220 -8.53 6.88 7.71
CA PHE A 220 -9.93 6.97 7.30
C PHE A 220 -10.80 6.76 8.54
N THR A 221 -11.12 7.85 9.23
CA THR A 221 -11.84 7.81 10.50
C THR A 221 -13.25 7.28 10.30
N GLY A 222 -13.61 6.21 11.01
CA GLY A 222 -14.95 5.63 11.00
C GLY A 222 -15.86 6.25 12.06
N PRO A 223 -17.10 5.76 12.19
CA PRO A 223 -18.02 6.27 13.20
C PRO A 223 -17.49 6.04 14.62
N GLU A 224 -17.63 7.06 15.48
CA GLU A 224 -17.20 6.99 16.89
C GLU A 224 -18.02 5.99 17.71
N SER A 225 -19.27 5.73 17.29
CA SER A 225 -20.18 4.78 17.94
C SER A 225 -20.90 3.92 16.90
N LEU A 226 -21.04 2.61 17.21
CA LEU A 226 -21.81 1.64 16.43
C LEU A 226 -23.28 1.51 16.91
N SER A 227 -23.79 2.49 17.67
CA SER A 227 -25.14 2.43 18.27
C SER A 227 -26.31 2.65 17.30
N GLY A 228 -26.03 2.91 16.02
CA GLY A 228 -27.03 3.14 14.95
C GLY A 228 -27.14 1.97 13.95
N SER A 229 -28.05 2.09 12.99
CA SER A 229 -28.12 1.12 11.88
C SER A 229 -26.89 1.28 10.98
N LEU A 230 -26.41 0.18 10.41
CA LEU A 230 -25.27 0.19 9.48
C LEU A 230 -25.51 1.02 8.22
N SER A 231 -26.79 1.19 7.85
CA SER A 231 -27.22 2.08 6.77
C SER A 231 -26.92 3.55 7.05
N ASP A 232 -26.76 3.91 8.32
CA ASP A 232 -26.68 5.30 8.78
C ASP A 232 -25.21 5.77 8.86
N PHE A 233 -24.25 4.86 8.69
CA PHE A 233 -22.84 5.22 8.63
C PHE A 233 -22.43 5.50 7.19
N ASP A 234 -21.85 6.69 6.99
CA ASP A 234 -21.23 7.05 5.72
C ASP A 234 -19.97 6.22 5.48
N ASP A 235 -19.74 5.89 4.20
CA ASP A 235 -18.46 5.33 3.76
C ASP A 235 -17.35 6.35 4.01
N THR A 236 -16.16 5.87 4.33
CA THR A 236 -14.97 6.74 4.49
C THR A 236 -13.94 6.47 3.40
N LEU A 237 -13.84 5.20 2.99
CA LEU A 237 -12.99 4.71 1.92
C LEU A 237 -13.80 3.79 1.01
N LYS A 238 -13.84 4.11 -0.29
CA LYS A 238 -14.36 3.25 -1.35
C LYS A 238 -13.38 3.26 -2.52
N VAL A 239 -12.94 2.09 -2.95
CA VAL A 239 -11.99 1.91 -4.04
C VAL A 239 -12.53 0.83 -4.96
N THR A 240 -12.82 1.20 -6.20
CA THR A 240 -13.22 0.29 -7.26
C THR A 240 -12.18 0.32 -8.37
N VAL A 241 -11.50 -0.80 -8.62
CA VAL A 241 -10.55 -0.96 -9.72
C VAL A 241 -11.13 -1.93 -10.74
N LYS A 242 -11.18 -1.51 -12.01
CA LYS A 242 -11.66 -2.32 -13.12
C LYS A 242 -10.69 -2.27 -14.28
N ASN A 243 -9.98 -3.38 -14.49
CA ASN A 243 -9.04 -3.57 -15.58
C ASN A 243 -9.56 -4.72 -16.45
N GLU A 244 -10.45 -4.37 -17.39
CA GLU A 244 -11.19 -5.33 -18.23
C GLU A 244 -10.67 -5.36 -19.68
N GLN A 245 -9.36 -5.14 -19.89
CA GLN A 245 -8.79 -5.10 -21.24
C GLN A 245 -8.52 -6.48 -21.81
N PHE A 246 -8.97 -6.72 -23.03
CA PHE A 246 -8.73 -7.96 -23.75
C PHE A 246 -7.36 -7.97 -24.45
N VAL A 247 -6.64 -9.09 -24.31
CA VAL A 247 -5.46 -9.39 -25.12
C VAL A 247 -5.92 -10.01 -26.44
N VAL A 248 -5.91 -9.23 -27.52
CA VAL A 248 -6.15 -9.78 -28.86
C VAL A 248 -4.92 -10.56 -29.29
N ASN A 249 -4.96 -11.88 -29.19
CA ASN A 249 -3.91 -12.75 -29.70
C ASN A 249 -4.00 -12.79 -31.24
N THR A 250 -3.09 -12.10 -31.93
CA THR A 250 -3.07 -12.02 -33.41
C THR A 250 -2.55 -13.30 -34.08
N SER A 251 -2.15 -14.30 -33.29
CA SER A 251 -1.49 -15.53 -33.75
C SER A 251 -2.45 -16.68 -34.09
N THR A 252 -3.69 -16.65 -33.61
CA THR A 252 -4.68 -17.72 -33.78
C THR A 252 -6.03 -17.14 -34.27
N PRO A 253 -6.56 -17.59 -35.42
CA PRO A 253 -7.79 -17.06 -36.02
C PRO A 253 -9.07 -17.69 -35.44
N THR A 254 -8.96 -18.47 -34.36
CA THR A 254 -10.08 -19.03 -33.61
C THR A 254 -10.44 -18.10 -32.45
N ASN A 255 -11.71 -18.03 -32.07
CA ASN A 255 -12.28 -17.13 -31.05
C ASN A 255 -11.77 -17.38 -29.60
N GLU A 256 -10.47 -17.62 -29.39
CA GLU A 256 -9.81 -17.89 -28.10
C GLU A 256 -9.17 -16.62 -27.49
N GLY A 257 -9.64 -15.43 -27.88
CA GLY A 257 -8.95 -14.15 -27.68
C GLY A 257 -9.58 -13.22 -26.64
N CYS A 258 -10.00 -13.74 -25.49
CA CYS A 258 -10.67 -12.98 -24.43
C CYS A 258 -9.94 -13.05 -23.07
N GLU A 259 -8.62 -13.21 -23.06
CA GLU A 259 -7.84 -13.09 -21.81
C GLU A 259 -7.78 -11.62 -21.37
N PHE A 260 -8.05 -11.36 -20.09
CA PHE A 260 -7.71 -10.06 -19.51
C PHE A 260 -6.18 -9.89 -19.50
N ASP A 261 -5.69 -8.66 -19.62
CA ASP A 261 -4.25 -8.42 -19.47
C ASP A 261 -3.76 -8.62 -18.02
N TYR A 262 -4.71 -8.60 -17.07
CA TYR A 262 -4.52 -8.66 -15.61
C TYR A 262 -3.38 -7.74 -15.17
N LYS A 263 -3.35 -6.52 -15.72
CA LYS A 263 -2.34 -5.52 -15.35
C LYS A 263 -2.79 -4.72 -14.14
N GLY A 264 -1.81 -4.04 -13.56
CA GLY A 264 -2.01 -3.11 -12.47
C GLY A 264 -1.89 -3.73 -11.09
N GLU A 265 -1.48 -2.87 -10.15
CA GLU A 265 -1.14 -3.23 -8.79
C GLU A 265 -1.88 -2.30 -7.83
N ILE A 266 -2.53 -2.89 -6.83
CA ILE A 266 -3.29 -2.16 -5.81
C ILE A 266 -2.63 -2.48 -4.47
N ILE A 267 -2.12 -1.46 -3.80
CA ILE A 267 -1.40 -1.60 -2.52
C ILE A 267 -2.08 -0.74 -1.47
N LEU A 268 -2.60 -1.38 -0.43
CA LEU A 268 -3.11 -0.73 0.77
C LEU A 268 -2.24 -1.19 1.95
N LYS A 269 -1.42 -0.28 2.46
CA LYS A 269 -0.40 -0.60 3.48
C LYS A 269 -0.49 0.29 4.71
N ASN A 270 -0.38 -0.28 5.91
CA ASN A 270 -0.24 0.47 7.17
C ASN A 270 -1.37 1.49 7.42
N ASN A 271 -2.57 1.28 6.84
CA ASN A 271 -3.66 2.25 6.97
C ASN A 271 -4.47 2.00 8.23
N ARG A 272 -5.07 3.08 8.76
CA ARG A 272 -6.12 3.00 9.78
C ARG A 272 -7.47 3.21 9.12
N ILE A 273 -8.26 2.15 9.03
CA ILE A 273 -9.58 2.15 8.39
C ILE A 273 -10.63 1.96 9.48
N GLY A 274 -11.46 2.98 9.70
CA GLY A 274 -12.48 2.93 10.73
C GLY A 274 -13.65 2.00 10.38
N LEU A 275 -14.08 2.01 9.12
CA LEU A 275 -15.17 1.16 8.63
C LEU A 275 -14.85 0.65 7.22
N LEU A 276 -14.96 -0.67 7.03
CA LEU A 276 -14.87 -1.33 5.74
C LEU A 276 -16.14 -2.15 5.52
N ARG A 277 -17.08 -1.66 4.71
CA ARG A 277 -18.35 -2.36 4.45
C ARG A 277 -18.41 -2.95 3.05
N LYS A 278 -19.53 -3.58 2.72
CA LYS A 278 -19.78 -4.26 1.44
C LYS A 278 -19.39 -3.40 0.23
N ASP A 279 -18.59 -3.99 -0.68
CA ASP A 279 -18.09 -3.37 -1.91
C ASP A 279 -17.17 -2.14 -1.69
N ASN A 280 -16.64 -1.90 -0.49
CA ASN A 280 -15.72 -0.77 -0.26
C ASN A 280 -14.37 -0.96 -0.93
N LEU A 281 -13.87 -2.19 -1.05
CA LEU A 281 -12.68 -2.47 -1.86
C LEU A 281 -13.03 -3.53 -2.90
N LYS A 282 -13.14 -3.11 -4.15
CA LYS A 282 -13.47 -3.99 -5.27
C LYS A 282 -12.37 -3.91 -6.32
N VAL A 283 -11.71 -5.02 -6.58
CA VAL A 283 -10.62 -5.12 -7.55
C VAL A 283 -10.96 -6.19 -8.57
N ILE A 284 -10.98 -5.81 -9.84
CA ILE A 284 -11.32 -6.70 -10.95
C ILE A 284 -10.21 -6.66 -12.00
N GLY A 285 -9.59 -7.81 -12.24
CA GLY A 285 -8.61 -8.00 -13.31
C GLY A 285 -7.24 -7.40 -13.02
N ALA A 286 -6.60 -7.73 -11.89
CA ALA A 286 -5.33 -7.13 -11.50
C ALA A 286 -4.16 -8.12 -11.49
N MET A 287 -2.94 -7.59 -11.62
CA MET A 287 -1.73 -8.38 -11.39
C MET A 287 -1.62 -8.68 -9.89
N LYS A 288 -1.85 -7.66 -9.07
CA LYS A 288 -1.61 -7.74 -7.63
C LYS A 288 -2.61 -6.93 -6.83
N LEU A 289 -3.12 -7.53 -5.76
CA LEU A 289 -3.77 -6.84 -4.65
C LEU A 289 -2.97 -7.14 -3.38
N ASP A 290 -2.39 -6.10 -2.78
CA ASP A 290 -1.57 -6.17 -1.57
C ASP A 290 -2.20 -5.33 -0.46
N PHE A 291 -2.98 -5.99 0.40
CA PHE A 291 -3.63 -5.40 1.56
C PHE A 291 -2.89 -5.89 2.82
N HIS A 292 -1.92 -5.11 3.30
CA HIS A 292 -1.09 -5.53 4.42
C HIS A 292 -0.89 -4.52 5.54
N ASP A 293 -0.72 -5.05 6.75
CA ASP A 293 -0.44 -4.28 7.96
C ASP A 293 -1.49 -3.18 8.25
N ASN A 294 -2.72 -3.34 7.73
CA ASN A 294 -3.80 -2.38 7.96
C ASN A 294 -4.54 -2.68 9.26
N ARG A 295 -4.99 -1.61 9.93
CA ARG A 295 -5.85 -1.69 11.11
C ARG A 295 -7.27 -1.33 10.73
N VAL A 296 -8.14 -2.33 10.66
CA VAL A 296 -9.57 -2.19 10.38
C VAL A 296 -10.35 -2.25 11.70
N GLN A 297 -10.99 -1.14 12.07
CA GLN A 297 -11.77 -1.09 13.30
C GLN A 297 -13.07 -1.88 13.17
N THR A 298 -13.85 -1.62 12.13
CA THR A 298 -15.13 -2.32 11.91
C THR A 298 -15.23 -2.82 10.49
N PHE A 299 -15.74 -4.04 10.29
CA PHE A 299 -16.02 -4.57 8.97
C PHE A 299 -17.35 -5.33 8.87
N THR A 300 -17.90 -5.36 7.65
CA THR A 300 -19.12 -6.12 7.31
C THR A 300 -18.84 -7.20 6.26
N GLN A 301 -19.89 -7.92 5.89
CA GLN A 301 -19.88 -8.88 4.81
C GLN A 301 -19.45 -8.26 3.46
N ASP A 302 -18.71 -9.03 2.65
CA ASP A 302 -18.21 -8.76 1.29
C ASP A 302 -17.50 -7.40 1.18
N ALA A 303 -16.74 -7.03 2.20
CA ALA A 303 -16.13 -5.71 2.26
C ALA A 303 -14.95 -5.56 1.29
N VAL A 304 -14.28 -6.68 1.01
CA VAL A 304 -13.26 -6.80 -0.02
C VAL A 304 -13.72 -7.81 -1.05
N ILE A 305 -13.70 -7.44 -2.32
CA ILE A 305 -14.00 -8.32 -3.45
C ILE A 305 -12.81 -8.27 -4.41
N ALA A 306 -12.23 -9.43 -4.68
CA ALA A 306 -11.09 -9.60 -5.56
C ALA A 306 -11.47 -10.59 -6.67
N ASP A 307 -11.70 -10.07 -7.88
CA ASP A 307 -12.07 -10.85 -9.04
C ASP A 307 -10.87 -10.97 -9.98
N SER A 308 -10.44 -12.20 -10.24
CA SER A 308 -9.37 -12.52 -11.19
C SER A 308 -8.07 -11.75 -10.93
N VAL A 309 -7.52 -11.91 -9.72
CA VAL A 309 -6.26 -11.28 -9.30
C VAL A 309 -5.14 -12.32 -9.26
N LYS A 310 -4.05 -12.11 -10.02
CA LYS A 310 -2.95 -13.11 -10.13
C LYS A 310 -2.18 -13.32 -8.83
N GLU A 311 -1.96 -12.26 -8.06
CA GLU A 311 -1.26 -12.28 -6.76
C GLU A 311 -2.12 -11.57 -5.70
N PHE A 312 -2.62 -12.34 -4.74
CA PHE A 312 -3.45 -11.83 -3.66
C PHE A 312 -2.67 -11.92 -2.35
N LEU A 313 -2.30 -10.78 -1.77
CA LEU A 313 -1.60 -10.69 -0.50
C LEU A 313 -2.47 -9.95 0.51
N PHE A 314 -2.93 -10.64 1.54
CA PHE A 314 -3.80 -10.12 2.58
C PHE A 314 -3.25 -10.52 3.93
N ARG A 315 -2.29 -9.76 4.44
CA ARG A 315 -1.42 -10.22 5.54
C ARG A 315 -1.13 -9.18 6.60
N GLY A 316 -0.95 -9.62 7.85
CA GLY A 316 -0.56 -8.72 8.93
C GLY A 316 -1.65 -7.73 9.36
N ASN A 317 -2.90 -7.88 8.88
CA ASN A 317 -3.96 -6.92 9.17
C ASN A 317 -4.61 -7.21 10.53
N THR A 318 -5.00 -6.16 11.25
CA THR A 318 -5.74 -6.27 12.52
C THR A 318 -7.21 -5.87 12.32
N PHE A 319 -8.13 -6.76 12.66
CA PHE A 319 -9.59 -6.57 12.60
C PHE A 319 -10.20 -6.56 14.00
N LYS A 320 -10.80 -5.44 14.41
CA LYS A 320 -11.32 -5.29 15.79
C LYS A 320 -12.77 -5.67 16.00
N PHE A 321 -13.67 -5.28 15.12
CA PHE A 321 -15.10 -5.51 15.30
C PHE A 321 -15.70 -6.06 14.02
N GLN A 322 -16.11 -7.32 14.10
CA GLN A 322 -16.83 -7.99 13.04
C GLN A 322 -18.32 -7.80 13.24
N ILE A 323 -19.00 -7.36 12.19
CA ILE A 323 -20.45 -7.23 12.17
C ILE A 323 -21.10 -8.39 11.43
N SER A 324 -20.58 -8.73 10.25
CA SER A 324 -21.05 -9.84 9.44
C SER A 324 -19.90 -10.44 8.60
N GLN A 325 -20.11 -11.65 8.10
CA GLN A 325 -19.15 -12.44 7.33
C GLN A 325 -19.78 -12.91 6.00
N PRO A 326 -18.96 -13.31 5.00
CA PRO A 326 -17.49 -13.26 4.97
C PRO A 326 -16.93 -11.83 4.80
N LEU A 327 -15.71 -11.56 5.27
CA LEU A 327 -15.03 -10.26 5.04
C LEU A 327 -14.63 -10.08 3.57
N LEU A 328 -14.14 -11.17 2.97
CA LEU A 328 -13.50 -11.18 1.65
C LEU A 328 -14.20 -12.17 0.72
N GLU A 329 -14.41 -11.75 -0.52
CA GLU A 329 -14.81 -12.61 -1.64
C GLU A 329 -13.66 -12.65 -2.66
N LEU A 330 -13.22 -13.85 -3.01
CA LEU A 330 -12.19 -14.09 -4.02
C LEU A 330 -12.81 -14.93 -5.14
N ALA A 331 -12.95 -14.37 -6.33
CA ALA A 331 -13.54 -15.06 -7.46
C ALA A 331 -12.53 -15.16 -8.60
N TYR A 332 -12.36 -16.36 -9.16
CA TYR A 332 -11.51 -16.59 -10.33
C TYR A 332 -12.31 -16.93 -11.59
N VAL A 333 -13.63 -17.01 -11.46
CA VAL A 333 -14.59 -17.21 -12.54
C VAL A 333 -15.23 -15.87 -12.87
N LYS A 334 -15.09 -15.38 -14.11
CA LYS A 334 -15.87 -14.23 -14.56
C LYS A 334 -16.26 -14.35 -16.03
N SER A 335 -17.55 -14.21 -16.30
CA SER A 335 -18.04 -13.90 -17.64
C SER A 335 -17.68 -12.44 -17.97
N ALA A 336 -16.66 -12.23 -18.80
CA ALA A 336 -16.41 -10.92 -19.39
C ALA A 336 -17.56 -10.54 -20.33
N ARG A 337 -17.89 -9.25 -20.43
CA ARG A 337 -19.03 -8.80 -21.25
C ARG A 337 -18.78 -9.13 -22.73
N GLY A 338 -19.47 -10.14 -23.24
CA GLY A 338 -19.36 -10.57 -24.65
C GLY A 338 -18.39 -11.72 -24.90
N CYS A 339 -17.76 -12.28 -23.85
CA CYS A 339 -16.97 -13.50 -23.95
C CYS A 339 -17.67 -14.63 -23.16
N PRO A 340 -17.70 -15.87 -23.67
CA PRO A 340 -17.98 -17.02 -22.81
C PRO A 340 -16.95 -17.02 -21.66
N LYS A 341 -17.35 -17.45 -20.46
CA LYS A 341 -16.51 -17.47 -19.24
C LYS A 341 -15.05 -17.80 -19.59
N ASP A 342 -14.14 -16.86 -19.32
CA ASP A 342 -12.71 -17.10 -19.36
C ASP A 342 -12.17 -16.93 -17.95
N ASP A 343 -12.04 -18.08 -17.30
CA ASP A 343 -11.45 -18.22 -15.98
C ASP A 343 -9.98 -17.77 -16.03
N LEU A 344 -9.49 -17.05 -15.01
CA LEU A 344 -8.05 -16.76 -14.90
C LEU A 344 -7.28 -18.09 -14.81
N PRO A 345 -6.46 -18.48 -15.83
CA PRO A 345 -5.88 -19.81 -15.84
C PRO A 345 -5.14 -20.12 -14.54
N GLU A 346 -5.31 -21.31 -13.97
CA GLU A 346 -4.70 -21.67 -12.69
C GLU A 346 -3.19 -21.42 -12.71
N SER A 347 -2.52 -21.69 -13.82
CA SER A 347 -1.08 -21.42 -14.02
C SER A 347 -0.69 -19.95 -13.90
N ALA A 348 -1.62 -19.03 -14.13
CA ALA A 348 -1.42 -17.59 -13.99
C ALA A 348 -1.64 -17.10 -12.55
N ILE A 349 -2.35 -17.87 -11.71
CA ILE A 349 -2.48 -17.62 -10.28
C ILE A 349 -1.17 -17.99 -9.60
N ARG A 350 -0.51 -16.98 -9.02
CA ARG A 350 0.84 -17.11 -8.45
C ARG A 350 0.79 -17.45 -6.97
N THR A 351 0.11 -16.62 -6.19
CA THR A 351 0.14 -16.68 -4.72
C THR A 351 -1.15 -16.15 -4.13
N ILE A 352 -1.64 -16.82 -3.07
CA ILE A 352 -2.75 -16.36 -2.24
C ILE A 352 -2.27 -16.39 -0.78
N ASP A 353 -1.72 -15.28 -0.30
CA ASP A 353 -1.19 -15.13 1.08
C ASP A 353 -2.27 -14.52 1.98
N PHE A 354 -2.79 -15.30 2.91
CA PHE A 354 -3.67 -14.86 3.98
C PHE A 354 -3.04 -15.20 5.33
N SER A 355 -1.87 -14.62 5.61
CA SER A 355 -1.09 -14.91 6.82
C SER A 355 -1.08 -13.76 7.82
N ARG A 356 -0.86 -14.09 9.11
CA ARG A 356 -0.59 -13.10 10.17
C ARG A 356 -1.71 -12.07 10.40
N ASN A 357 -2.94 -12.36 9.99
CA ASN A 357 -4.06 -11.48 10.29
C ASN A 357 -4.56 -11.72 11.72
N GLU A 358 -4.90 -10.65 12.43
CA GLU A 358 -5.42 -10.70 13.79
C GLU A 358 -6.92 -10.38 13.78
N PHE A 359 -7.72 -11.26 14.35
CA PHE A 359 -9.17 -11.10 14.50
C PHE A 359 -9.52 -11.07 15.98
N SER A 360 -10.27 -10.07 16.43
CA SER A 360 -10.81 -10.07 17.80
C SER A 360 -11.70 -11.29 18.07
N GLN A 361 -12.50 -11.67 17.08
CA GLN A 361 -13.37 -12.84 17.09
C GLN A 361 -13.57 -13.32 15.66
N LEU A 362 -13.66 -14.64 15.47
CA LEU A 362 -13.95 -15.26 14.19
C LEU A 362 -14.99 -16.37 14.39
N THR A 363 -16.23 -16.14 13.94
CA THR A 363 -17.35 -17.07 14.14
C THR A 363 -17.57 -18.02 12.96
N ALA A 364 -17.22 -17.60 11.75
CA ALA A 364 -17.20 -18.40 10.53
C ALA A 364 -16.01 -17.97 9.64
N SER A 365 -15.93 -18.50 8.42
CA SER A 365 -14.83 -18.16 7.50
C SER A 365 -14.77 -16.66 7.22
N PRO A 366 -13.59 -16.02 7.29
CA PRO A 366 -13.42 -14.63 6.90
C PRO A 366 -13.46 -14.45 5.39
N PHE A 367 -13.41 -15.52 4.59
CA PHE A 367 -13.48 -15.40 3.15
C PHE A 367 -14.26 -16.53 2.48
N VAL A 368 -14.79 -16.21 1.31
CA VAL A 368 -15.39 -17.17 0.37
C VAL A 368 -14.56 -17.14 -0.91
N ILE A 369 -14.29 -18.32 -1.47
CA ILE A 369 -13.68 -18.45 -2.77
C ILE A 369 -14.73 -19.04 -3.72
N ASP A 370 -15.13 -18.25 -4.72
CA ASP A 370 -15.92 -18.76 -5.83
C ASP A 370 -14.96 -19.44 -6.83
N ALA A 371 -14.80 -20.74 -6.65
CA ALA A 371 -13.84 -21.61 -7.34
C ALA A 371 -14.47 -22.96 -7.73
N ASP A 372 -15.79 -23.03 -7.91
CA ASP A 372 -16.51 -24.28 -8.20
C ASP A 372 -15.94 -25.05 -9.43
N ASP A 373 -15.33 -24.32 -10.36
CA ASP A 373 -14.72 -24.85 -11.59
C ASP A 373 -13.17 -25.05 -11.50
N TYR A 374 -12.53 -24.75 -10.35
CA TYR A 374 -11.06 -24.84 -10.17
C TYR A 374 -10.58 -26.11 -9.46
N PRO A 375 -9.40 -26.63 -9.82
CA PRO A 375 -8.85 -27.83 -9.21
C PRO A 375 -8.36 -27.60 -7.77
N GLU A 376 -8.33 -28.69 -6.98
CA GLU A 376 -7.85 -28.66 -5.59
C GLU A 376 -6.40 -28.15 -5.44
N SER A 377 -5.58 -28.20 -6.49
CA SER A 377 -4.22 -27.66 -6.51
C SER A 377 -4.14 -26.15 -6.30
N LEU A 378 -5.24 -25.41 -6.51
CA LEU A 378 -5.32 -23.99 -6.15
C LEU A 378 -5.08 -23.78 -4.64
N PHE A 379 -5.51 -24.74 -3.80
CA PHE A 379 -5.35 -24.67 -2.34
C PHE A 379 -3.91 -24.87 -1.88
N ASP A 380 -3.07 -25.51 -2.69
CA ASP A 380 -1.65 -25.64 -2.40
C ASP A 380 -0.93 -24.29 -2.51
N LYS A 381 -1.50 -23.34 -3.26
CA LYS A 381 -0.98 -21.96 -3.40
C LYS A 381 -1.44 -21.01 -2.29
N MET A 382 -2.29 -21.49 -1.37
CA MET A 382 -2.82 -20.69 -0.27
C MET A 382 -1.97 -20.81 0.99
N GLU A 383 -1.47 -19.68 1.47
CA GLU A 383 -0.75 -19.56 2.74
C GLU A 383 -1.68 -19.00 3.83
N LEU A 384 -2.16 -19.85 4.74
CA LEU A 384 -3.15 -19.51 5.78
C LEU A 384 -2.56 -19.51 7.20
N VAL A 385 -1.27 -19.26 7.33
CA VAL A 385 -0.50 -19.51 8.56
C VAL A 385 -0.43 -18.30 9.51
N ASN A 386 -0.27 -18.57 10.81
CA ASN A 386 -0.01 -17.56 11.84
C ASN A 386 -1.10 -16.49 12.00
N ASN A 387 -2.33 -16.75 11.56
CA ASN A 387 -3.46 -15.87 11.87
C ASN A 387 -3.81 -15.96 13.35
N THR A 388 -4.11 -14.85 14.01
CA THR A 388 -4.42 -14.82 15.44
C THR A 388 -5.91 -14.58 15.63
N ILE A 389 -6.55 -15.41 16.45
CA ILE A 389 -7.95 -15.22 16.86
C ILE A 389 -7.94 -14.95 18.37
N SER A 390 -8.32 -13.75 18.78
CA SER A 390 -8.32 -13.30 20.19
C SER A 390 -9.47 -13.89 21.00
N SER A 391 -9.79 -15.16 20.76
CA SER A 391 -10.74 -15.96 21.53
C SER A 391 -10.05 -17.20 22.09
N PRO A 392 -10.63 -17.82 23.13
CA PRO A 392 -10.18 -19.13 23.60
C PRO A 392 -10.10 -20.16 22.48
N CYS A 393 -9.10 -21.04 22.54
CA CYS A 393 -8.97 -22.14 21.59
C CYS A 393 -10.14 -23.12 21.74
N SER A 394 -10.86 -23.38 20.64
CA SER A 394 -11.81 -24.50 20.56
C SER A 394 -11.12 -25.71 19.96
N CYS A 395 -10.94 -26.76 20.77
CA CYS A 395 -10.26 -28.00 20.40
C CYS A 395 -11.22 -29.14 20.01
N GLN A 396 -12.43 -28.80 19.55
CA GLN A 396 -13.34 -29.82 19.04
C GLN A 396 -12.94 -30.20 17.62
N ASP A 397 -12.28 -31.35 17.48
CA ASP A 397 -12.02 -31.98 16.19
C ASP A 397 -13.35 -32.39 15.56
N LYS A 398 -13.81 -31.62 14.57
CA LYS A 398 -14.76 -32.15 13.58
C LYS A 398 -13.92 -32.64 12.41
N PRO A 399 -13.75 -33.96 12.21
CA PRO A 399 -13.19 -34.46 10.97
C PRO A 399 -14.10 -34.00 9.84
N LEU A 400 -13.57 -33.26 8.87
CA LEU A 400 -14.31 -32.95 7.66
C LEU A 400 -14.57 -34.25 6.89
N SER A 401 -15.78 -34.38 6.36
CA SER A 401 -16.08 -35.42 5.38
C SER A 401 -15.21 -35.21 4.14
N ASN A 402 -14.88 -36.28 3.43
CA ASN A 402 -14.22 -36.18 2.11
C ASN A 402 -15.08 -35.38 1.11
N ASP A 403 -16.39 -35.33 1.33
CA ASP A 403 -17.37 -34.60 0.51
C ASP A 403 -17.62 -33.15 0.98
N ALA A 404 -16.84 -32.64 1.94
CA ALA A 404 -16.99 -31.27 2.41
C ALA A 404 -16.68 -30.26 1.30
N GLU A 405 -17.44 -29.16 1.27
CA GLU A 405 -17.19 -28.05 0.35
C GLU A 405 -15.77 -27.51 0.56
N ILE A 406 -15.18 -27.00 -0.52
CA ILE A 406 -13.85 -26.40 -0.53
C ILE A 406 -13.74 -25.29 0.53
N SER A 407 -14.78 -24.46 0.64
CA SER A 407 -14.92 -23.40 1.64
C SER A 407 -14.70 -23.92 3.07
N ASP A 408 -15.29 -25.06 3.41
CA ASP A 408 -15.14 -25.71 4.70
C ASP A 408 -13.72 -26.24 4.93
N LYS A 409 -13.11 -26.87 3.91
CA LYS A 409 -11.71 -27.36 3.96
C LYS A 409 -10.73 -26.22 4.24
N ILE A 410 -10.93 -25.08 3.57
CA ILE A 410 -10.10 -23.90 3.77
C ILE A 410 -10.31 -23.31 5.16
N TYR A 411 -11.57 -23.21 5.62
CA TYR A 411 -11.87 -22.69 6.95
C TYR A 411 -11.24 -23.55 8.05
N GLN A 412 -11.29 -24.89 7.91
CA GLN A 412 -10.59 -25.79 8.82
C GLN A 412 -9.07 -25.57 8.78
N ARG A 413 -8.46 -25.49 7.59
CA ARG A 413 -7.02 -25.23 7.47
C ARG A 413 -6.60 -23.89 8.10
N LEU A 414 -7.42 -22.85 7.96
CA LEU A 414 -7.23 -21.56 8.63
C LEU A 414 -7.27 -21.75 10.15
N GLN A 415 -8.29 -22.43 10.67
CA GLN A 415 -8.44 -22.68 12.10
C GLN A 415 -7.27 -23.48 12.69
N ASP A 416 -6.84 -24.54 12.03
CA ASP A 416 -5.76 -25.43 12.49
C ASP A 416 -4.39 -24.74 12.53
N LYS A 417 -4.15 -23.80 11.59
CA LYS A 417 -2.91 -23.03 11.48
C LYS A 417 -2.96 -21.67 12.15
N SER A 418 -4.05 -21.38 12.88
CA SER A 418 -4.21 -20.14 13.64
C SER A 418 -3.64 -20.24 15.06
N GLN A 419 -3.36 -19.08 15.64
CA GLN A 419 -3.09 -18.88 17.04
C GLN A 419 -4.38 -18.50 17.78
N CYS A 420 -4.49 -18.89 19.04
CA CYS A 420 -5.62 -18.56 19.90
C CYS A 420 -5.21 -18.47 21.37
N ILE A 421 -6.14 -18.00 22.22
CA ILE A 421 -5.88 -17.81 23.65
C ILE A 421 -5.97 -19.16 24.37
N SER A 422 -4.97 -19.46 25.19
CA SER A 422 -4.96 -20.59 26.11
C SER A 422 -5.53 -20.20 27.47
N GLU A 423 -6.49 -21.00 27.99
CA GLU A 423 -7.17 -20.72 29.28
C GLU A 423 -6.58 -21.47 30.49
N ILE A 424 -5.61 -22.36 30.29
CA ILE A 424 -5.27 -23.41 31.27
C ILE A 424 -4.43 -22.92 32.47
N LYS A 425 -3.88 -21.70 32.44
CA LYS A 425 -2.96 -21.18 33.48
C LYS A 425 -3.39 -19.90 34.19
N GLY A 426 -4.65 -19.48 34.07
CA GLY A 426 -5.15 -18.26 34.72
C GLY A 426 -4.69 -16.95 34.08
N GLU A 427 -3.70 -16.98 33.17
CA GLU A 427 -3.31 -15.86 32.30
C GLU A 427 -3.62 -16.17 30.84
N PRO A 428 -4.24 -15.24 30.09
CA PRO A 428 -4.53 -15.43 28.66
C PRO A 428 -3.25 -15.30 27.85
N LEU A 429 -2.70 -16.43 27.40
CA LEU A 429 -1.51 -16.48 26.55
C LEU A 429 -1.89 -16.92 25.13
N ILE A 430 -1.33 -16.24 24.13
CA ILE A 430 -1.54 -16.59 22.71
C ILE A 430 -0.52 -17.66 22.31
N GLY A 431 -0.99 -18.73 21.71
CA GLY A 431 -0.17 -19.82 21.18
C GLY A 431 -0.81 -20.48 19.97
N LEU A 432 -0.08 -21.37 19.30
CA LEU A 432 -0.60 -22.12 18.18
C LEU A 432 -1.72 -23.06 18.63
N ARG A 433 -2.82 -23.11 17.87
CA ARG A 433 -4.00 -23.90 18.22
C ARG A 433 -3.66 -25.39 18.32
N ASP A 434 -2.95 -25.92 17.33
CA ASP A 434 -2.55 -27.33 17.30
C ASP A 434 -1.76 -27.75 18.54
N GLN A 435 -0.83 -26.90 19.00
CA GLN A 435 -0.06 -27.10 20.22
C GLN A 435 -0.97 -27.04 21.45
N ILE A 436 -1.80 -26.01 21.58
CA ILE A 436 -2.71 -25.85 22.74
C ILE A 436 -3.68 -27.02 22.84
N CYS A 437 -4.23 -27.49 21.72
CA CYS A 437 -5.15 -28.62 21.68
C CYS A 437 -4.49 -29.97 21.95
N GLN A 438 -3.17 -30.08 21.77
CA GLN A 438 -2.36 -31.22 22.22
C GLN A 438 -1.91 -31.10 23.68
N GLY A 439 -2.30 -30.04 24.39
CA GLY A 439 -1.90 -29.77 25.78
C GLY A 439 -0.55 -29.04 25.92
N ASN A 440 0.06 -28.61 24.81
CA ASN A 440 1.28 -27.82 24.80
C ASN A 440 0.93 -26.33 24.89
N HIS A 441 0.85 -25.82 26.11
CA HIS A 441 0.49 -24.43 26.37
C HIS A 441 1.68 -23.48 26.17
N PRO A 442 1.45 -22.27 25.62
CA PRO A 442 2.47 -21.24 25.57
C PRO A 442 2.97 -20.90 26.99
N LEU A 443 4.27 -20.67 27.11
CA LEU A 443 4.93 -20.33 28.37
C LEU A 443 4.82 -18.82 28.65
N THR A 444 4.67 -18.45 29.91
CA THR A 444 4.77 -17.04 30.35
C THR A 444 6.18 -16.51 30.10
N GLN A 445 6.36 -15.19 30.15
CA GLN A 445 7.70 -14.61 30.02
C GLN A 445 8.64 -15.09 31.14
N GLU A 446 8.14 -15.19 32.38
CA GLU A 446 8.91 -15.70 33.51
C GLU A 446 9.30 -17.18 33.33
N GLU A 447 8.36 -18.01 32.87
CA GLU A 447 8.63 -19.42 32.56
C GLU A 447 9.67 -19.55 31.44
N LYS A 448 9.58 -18.73 30.39
CA LYS A 448 10.59 -18.69 29.32
C LYS A 448 11.96 -18.29 29.86
N GLU A 449 12.03 -17.25 30.68
CA GLU A 449 13.29 -16.81 31.29
C GLU A 449 13.87 -17.86 32.24
N GLN A 450 13.03 -18.58 32.96
CA GLN A 450 13.46 -19.67 33.84
C GLN A 450 13.97 -20.86 33.02
N LEU A 451 13.27 -21.25 31.95
CA LEU A 451 13.69 -22.34 31.06
C LEU A 451 15.00 -22.00 30.35
N ILE A 452 15.18 -20.75 29.91
CA ILE A 452 16.45 -20.24 29.37
C ILE A 452 17.54 -20.29 30.45
N ARG A 453 17.25 -19.91 31.71
CA ARG A 453 18.20 -20.00 32.82
C ARG A 453 18.60 -21.45 33.12
N ASP A 454 17.65 -22.36 33.13
CA ASP A 454 17.89 -23.78 33.41
C ASP A 454 18.73 -24.40 32.29
N GLU A 455 18.39 -24.14 31.03
CA GLU A 455 19.15 -24.59 29.86
C GLU A 455 20.56 -23.97 29.81
N LEU A 456 20.68 -22.69 30.17
CA LEU A 456 21.97 -22.03 30.35
C LEU A 456 22.78 -22.64 31.47
N SER A 457 22.16 -23.04 32.59
CA SER A 457 22.85 -23.65 33.74
C SER A 457 23.43 -25.04 33.39
N GLU A 458 22.67 -25.85 32.65
CA GLU A 458 23.10 -27.16 32.17
C GLU A 458 24.27 -27.02 31.17
N LYS A 459 24.14 -26.07 30.24
CA LYS A 459 25.22 -25.74 29.30
C LYS A 459 26.42 -25.10 29.99
N TRP A 460 26.23 -24.29 31.03
CA TRP A 460 27.31 -23.67 31.80
C TRP A 460 28.20 -24.72 32.45
N THR A 461 27.59 -25.77 33.00
CA THR A 461 28.33 -26.89 33.61
C THR A 461 29.18 -27.60 32.57
N THR A 462 28.64 -27.80 31.37
CA THR A 462 29.36 -28.37 30.23
C THR A 462 30.51 -27.46 29.78
N TYR A 463 30.26 -26.15 29.64
CA TYR A 463 31.31 -25.18 29.27
C TYR A 463 32.40 -25.07 30.33
N LEU A 464 32.06 -25.13 31.62
CA LEU A 464 33.01 -25.13 32.72
C LEU A 464 33.91 -26.38 32.67
N ILE A 465 33.34 -27.56 32.45
CA ILE A 465 34.11 -28.80 32.31
C ILE A 465 35.07 -28.71 31.12
N ILE A 466 34.59 -28.23 29.96
CA ILE A 466 35.43 -28.02 28.77
C ILE A 466 36.56 -27.04 29.10
N ALA A 467 36.26 -25.92 29.75
CA ALA A 467 37.27 -24.92 30.12
C ALA A 467 38.32 -25.50 31.08
N ILE A 468 37.93 -26.30 32.06
CA ILE A 468 38.85 -26.98 32.98
C ILE A 468 39.75 -27.96 32.21
N VAL A 469 39.19 -28.77 31.32
CA VAL A 469 39.95 -29.74 30.53
C VAL A 469 40.94 -29.04 29.60
N VAL A 470 40.51 -27.99 28.89
CA VAL A 470 41.39 -27.20 28.01
C VAL A 470 42.50 -26.53 28.82
N SER A 471 42.18 -25.97 30.00
CA SER A 471 43.17 -25.36 30.89
C SER A 471 44.20 -26.37 31.39
N LEU A 472 43.76 -27.59 31.73
CA LEU A 472 44.65 -28.70 32.12
C LEU A 472 45.57 -29.11 30.96
N ILE A 473 45.03 -29.25 29.74
CA ILE A 473 45.83 -29.60 28.56
C ILE A 473 46.87 -28.51 28.28
N LEU A 474 46.48 -27.24 28.36
CA LEU A 474 47.40 -26.10 28.18
C LEU A 474 48.46 -26.06 29.27
N ALA A 475 48.11 -26.31 30.53
CA ALA A 475 49.06 -26.37 31.64
C ALA A 475 50.05 -27.52 31.44
N VAL A 476 49.60 -28.72 31.05
CA VAL A 476 50.47 -29.85 30.75
C VAL A 476 51.39 -29.52 29.57
N ALA A 477 50.86 -28.97 28.48
CA ALA A 477 51.66 -28.59 27.31
C ALA A 477 52.72 -27.54 27.67
N ALA A 478 52.36 -26.52 28.45
CA ALA A 478 53.29 -25.51 28.94
C ALA A 478 54.38 -26.13 29.85
N THR A 479 53.99 -27.03 30.75
CA THR A 479 54.93 -27.71 31.67
C THR A 479 55.91 -28.58 30.90
N VAL A 480 55.43 -29.32 29.89
CA VAL A 480 56.28 -30.12 28.99
C VAL A 480 57.21 -29.24 28.17
N LEU A 481 56.72 -28.11 27.66
CA LEU A 481 57.54 -27.14 26.92
C LEU A 481 58.65 -26.56 27.80
N ILE A 482 58.33 -26.17 29.04
CA ILE A 482 59.27 -25.66 30.03
C ILE A 482 60.29 -26.75 30.41
N MET A 483 59.86 -27.98 30.71
CA MET A 483 60.78 -29.09 30.98
C MET A 483 61.70 -29.36 29.80
N LYS A 484 61.18 -29.33 28.56
CA LYS A 484 61.99 -29.54 27.37
C LYS A 484 63.01 -28.41 27.18
N LEU A 485 62.65 -27.16 27.46
CA LEU A 485 63.59 -26.03 27.43
C LEU A 485 64.64 -26.09 28.54
N CYS A 486 64.26 -26.46 29.76
CA CYS A 486 65.17 -26.54 30.91
C CYS A 486 66.09 -27.77 30.84
N CYS A 487 65.61 -28.93 30.41
CA CYS A 487 66.39 -30.16 30.35
C CYS A 487 67.27 -30.24 29.09
N ASN A 488 66.84 -29.68 27.96
CA ASN A 488 67.63 -29.69 26.72
C ASN A 488 68.78 -28.66 26.72
N ASN A 489 68.90 -27.85 27.78
CA ASN A 489 70.04 -26.98 28.07
C ASN A 489 71.05 -27.58 29.08
N SER A 490 70.92 -28.88 29.40
CA SER A 490 71.94 -29.63 30.17
C SER A 490 73.10 -30.07 29.25
N GLY A 491 73.58 -29.15 28.41
CA GLY A 491 74.76 -29.34 27.57
C GLY A 491 76.02 -28.95 28.34
N ASP A 492 76.86 -29.94 28.61
CA ASP A 492 78.29 -29.83 28.89
C ASP A 492 78.77 -28.77 29.89
N VAL A 493 78.68 -29.09 31.18
CA VAL A 493 79.72 -28.65 32.13
C VAL A 493 80.83 -29.69 32.12
N SER A 494 81.75 -29.53 31.16
CA SER A 494 83.02 -30.25 31.12
C SER A 494 83.86 -29.89 32.38
N PRO A 495 84.49 -30.87 33.06
CA PRO A 495 85.38 -30.59 34.17
C PRO A 495 86.65 -29.91 33.65
N ARG A 496 86.88 -28.65 34.02
CA ARG A 496 88.17 -27.98 33.79
C ARG A 496 89.26 -28.71 34.56
N GLY A 497 90.16 -29.33 33.79
CA GLY A 497 91.40 -29.91 34.27
C GLY A 497 92.35 -28.86 34.88
N ARG A 498 93.22 -29.38 35.74
CA ARG A 498 94.42 -28.75 36.30
C ARG A 498 95.30 -28.20 35.17
N ASP A 499 95.73 -26.95 35.32
CA ASP A 499 97.13 -26.57 35.54
C ASP A 499 97.19 -25.23 36.29
#